data_AF-A0A955RPK4-F1
#
_entry.id   AF-A0A955RPK4-F1
#
_cell.length_a   1.000
_cell.length_b   1.000
_cell.length_c   1.000
_cell.angle_alpha   90.00
_cell.angle_beta   90.00
_cell.angle_gamma   90.00
#
_symmetry.space_group_name_H-M   'P 1'
#
loop_
_entity.id
_entity.type
_entity.pdbx_description
1 polymer ?
#
loop_
_entity_poly.entity_id
_entity_poly.type
_entity_poly.pdbx_seq_one_letter_code
_entity_poly.pdbx_strand_id
1 'polypeptide(L)'
;IKKTSTFILTLLTVCSIGFYLYYISPFGEPNPSNPQAEEEPTPTPTASTSQFVDVGNFEGSDLQTLLDKRYVQVAGEVDPLWSSEKSDYSTTSEIIALLSSTYIGTVDATQYYTKIEVNSLLATLAASDHTHLDDFYSRIAIDTLLDEKSDSSHNHNDLYYTQSQITGLLSDKSDSDHTHDGRYYTESEIDALLSLKADTTHNHDSSYYTQSQVDTSLAETLAQASYNKLLPIQNNFSRVDQMESGWTNFYGNGTISFDTSDYISGAGSLKIVTSSNASNSGARKYVTPDEDWSGKAIKIHVKASDWSQIQEVRILISTSGQFVSHFYTNLNPVLTYPENHDNEWLELVMPTSSFLEVNSPDWSTVNQLIVRAIGVNGQTPTVWFDEYALVDNPSGAMLSVTFDDGHSSDYTLAREVMDTYGYKGSLFIIPDLIGTSGRMTQSQVDTMHTLGWDISGHGDTDLTSLSLSAAEDDLINTKEYLISNGYRGGDLYAYPNGAHNEAIRNLTQKYFGLSRTIANFNQPITYMSPMMLHSRVVHDYDSTVTINGWIDDAVANNEWLILTFHRIVSGTPTSSIEYQQSDFQTVIDYANSVGIPVMPMTQAIRTFSKY
;
A
#
# COMPACT_ATOMS: atom_id res chain seq x y z
N ILE A 1 -15.24 -57.35 20.78
CA ILE A 1 -16.60 -57.12 20.21
C ILE A 1 -16.75 -55.60 20.15
N LYS A 2 -17.07 -54.88 19.07
CA LYS A 2 -17.25 -55.04 17.59
C LYS A 2 -17.32 -53.57 17.08
N LYS A 3 -16.94 -53.12 15.87
CA LYS A 3 -16.13 -53.64 14.75
C LYS A 3 -16.01 -52.48 13.71
N THR A 4 -14.87 -52.33 12.99
CA THR A 4 -14.69 -51.83 11.59
C THR A 4 -15.37 -50.51 11.13
N SER A 5 -14.69 -49.48 10.61
CA SER A 5 -13.93 -49.40 9.32
C SER A 5 -14.74 -49.77 8.06
N THR A 6 -14.69 -48.99 6.98
CA THR A 6 -14.45 -49.41 5.56
C THR A 6 -14.30 -48.17 4.64
N PHE A 7 -13.54 -48.32 3.56
CA PHE A 7 -13.14 -47.34 2.53
C PHE A 7 -13.97 -47.55 1.22
N ILE A 8 -13.46 -47.12 0.05
CA ILE A 8 -13.88 -47.49 -1.35
C ILE A 8 -15.07 -46.66 -1.89
N LEU A 9 -15.04 -45.89 -3.01
CA LEU A 9 -14.38 -45.84 -4.34
C LEU A 9 -15.28 -46.34 -5.51
N THR A 10 -15.52 -45.46 -6.50
CA THR A 10 -15.93 -45.69 -7.93
C THR A 10 -17.21 -46.44 -8.33
N LEU A 11 -18.03 -45.80 -9.19
CA LEU A 11 -18.72 -46.26 -10.43
C LEU A 11 -19.77 -45.17 -10.80
N LEU A 12 -19.74 -44.39 -11.90
CA LEU A 12 -19.56 -44.58 -13.35
C LEU A 12 -20.79 -45.18 -14.08
N THR A 13 -21.34 -44.42 -15.05
CA THR A 13 -22.38 -44.79 -16.06
C THR A 13 -23.82 -44.98 -15.53
N VAL A 14 -24.94 -44.72 -16.23
CA VAL A 14 -25.27 -44.73 -17.69
C VAL A 14 -26.36 -43.69 -18.04
N CYS A 15 -26.27 -43.04 -19.22
CA CYS A 15 -27.43 -42.79 -20.09
C CYS A 15 -27.02 -42.50 -21.57
N SER A 16 -26.85 -43.58 -22.35
CA SER A 16 -27.56 -43.90 -23.61
C SER A 16 -28.32 -42.77 -24.36
N ILE A 17 -28.40 -42.65 -25.70
CA ILE A 17 -28.04 -43.42 -26.94
C ILE A 17 -28.17 -42.39 -28.12
N GLY A 18 -27.51 -42.45 -29.30
CA GLY A 18 -26.48 -43.34 -29.86
C GLY A 18 -26.34 -43.19 -31.40
N PHE A 19 -25.62 -44.12 -32.05
CA PHE A 19 -25.43 -44.38 -33.51
C PHE A 19 -24.52 -43.38 -34.30
N TYR A 20 -23.27 -43.77 -34.66
CA TYR A 20 -22.83 -44.51 -35.89
C TYR A 20 -22.92 -43.64 -37.18
N LEU A 21 -21.92 -43.44 -38.07
CA LEU A 21 -20.58 -44.00 -38.44
C LEU A 21 -19.67 -42.84 -39.00
N TYR A 22 -18.45 -42.95 -39.56
CA TYR A 22 -17.56 -44.05 -40.03
C TYR A 22 -16.05 -43.67 -39.82
N TYR A 23 -15.15 -44.18 -40.67
CA TYR A 23 -13.68 -43.97 -40.78
C TYR A 23 -13.35 -42.70 -41.66
N ILE A 24 -12.14 -42.15 -41.80
CA ILE A 24 -10.79 -42.73 -42.07
C ILE A 24 -9.66 -41.79 -41.57
N SER A 25 -8.54 -42.36 -41.08
CA SER A 25 -7.18 -41.76 -40.98
C SER A 25 -6.22 -42.64 -41.84
N PRO A 26 -4.89 -42.41 -42.04
CA PRO A 26 -3.90 -41.79 -41.12
C PRO A 26 -2.73 -40.98 -41.78
N PHE A 27 -1.68 -40.72 -40.99
CA PHE A 27 -0.31 -40.24 -41.29
C PHE A 27 -0.10 -38.71 -41.43
N GLY A 28 0.90 -38.09 -40.79
CA GLY A 28 1.90 -38.62 -39.83
C GLY A 28 2.79 -37.52 -39.22
N GLU A 29 3.46 -37.80 -38.10
CA GLU A 29 4.46 -36.94 -37.42
C GLU A 29 5.89 -37.09 -38.03
N PRO A 30 6.99 -36.51 -37.49
CA PRO A 30 7.19 -35.28 -36.68
C PRO A 30 8.30 -34.33 -37.22
N ASN A 31 8.43 -33.11 -36.63
CA ASN A 31 9.62 -32.32 -36.16
C ASN A 31 11.06 -32.56 -36.74
N PRO A 32 12.10 -31.69 -36.54
CA PRO A 32 12.20 -30.27 -36.11
C PRO A 32 13.11 -29.38 -37.04
N SER A 33 13.37 -28.13 -36.60
CA SER A 33 14.66 -27.38 -36.63
C SER A 33 14.78 -26.04 -37.41
N ASN A 34 15.42 -25.10 -36.69
CA ASN A 34 15.73 -23.67 -36.92
C ASN A 34 17.11 -23.53 -37.66
N PRO A 35 17.71 -22.34 -37.95
CA PRO A 35 17.23 -20.95 -38.17
C PRO A 35 17.68 -20.35 -39.54
N GLN A 36 17.19 -19.15 -39.91
CA GLN A 36 18.00 -17.91 -40.08
C GLN A 36 17.15 -16.75 -40.66
N ALA A 37 17.62 -15.52 -40.45
CA ALA A 37 16.95 -14.26 -40.79
C ALA A 37 17.24 -13.79 -42.22
N GLU A 38 16.39 -12.90 -42.75
CA GLU A 38 16.79 -11.60 -43.33
C GLU A 38 15.55 -10.71 -43.62
N GLU A 39 15.83 -9.44 -43.91
CA GLU A 39 15.07 -8.19 -43.75
C GLU A 39 13.69 -8.02 -44.45
N GLU A 40 12.86 -7.16 -43.83
CA GLU A 40 11.86 -6.21 -44.38
C GLU A 40 11.76 -6.05 -45.92
N PRO A 41 10.53 -5.93 -46.50
CA PRO A 41 9.86 -4.61 -46.41
C PRO A 41 8.30 -4.59 -46.38
N THR A 42 7.78 -3.54 -45.73
CA THR A 42 6.38 -3.05 -45.80
C THR A 42 5.82 -2.84 -47.23
N PRO A 43 4.53 -3.16 -47.46
CA PRO A 43 3.74 -2.45 -48.48
C PRO A 43 2.33 -1.98 -48.04
N THR A 44 1.91 -0.87 -48.66
CA THR A 44 0.68 -0.08 -48.51
C THR A 44 -0.61 -0.84 -48.90
N PRO A 45 -1.79 -0.55 -48.30
CA PRO A 45 -3.04 -1.29 -48.58
C PRO A 45 -3.78 -0.85 -49.85
N THR A 46 -4.51 -1.78 -50.48
CA THR A 46 -5.46 -1.49 -51.57
C THR A 46 -6.84 -2.13 -51.32
N ALA A 47 -7.84 -1.25 -51.20
CA ALA A 47 -9.27 -1.35 -51.57
C ALA A 47 -10.09 -2.65 -51.34
N SER A 48 -11.32 -2.43 -50.90
CA SER A 48 -12.32 -3.42 -50.50
C SER A 48 -13.18 -3.98 -51.65
N THR A 49 -13.86 -5.10 -51.36
CA THR A 49 -15.16 -5.42 -51.96
C THR A 49 -16.23 -5.36 -50.87
N SER A 50 -17.09 -4.34 -50.92
CA SER A 50 -18.18 -4.13 -49.96
C SER A 50 -19.39 -5.04 -50.25
N GLN A 51 -19.81 -5.83 -49.28
CA GLN A 51 -21.19 -6.33 -49.22
C GLN A 51 -22.05 -5.32 -48.46
N PHE A 52 -23.20 -4.96 -49.03
CA PHE A 52 -24.18 -4.09 -48.37
C PHE A 52 -24.94 -4.85 -47.29
N VAL A 53 -25.18 -4.21 -46.16
CA VAL A 53 -26.16 -4.63 -45.15
C VAL A 53 -27.17 -3.50 -45.01
N ASP A 54 -28.44 -3.84 -45.13
CA ASP A 54 -29.57 -2.94 -44.92
C ASP A 54 -29.81 -2.77 -43.40
N VAL A 55 -29.89 -1.53 -42.94
CA VAL A 55 -30.14 -1.19 -41.52
C VAL A 55 -31.14 -0.05 -41.46
N GLY A 56 -32.26 -0.32 -40.79
CA GLY A 56 -33.43 0.55 -40.77
C GLY A 56 -33.27 1.85 -39.97
N ASN A 57 -34.30 2.69 -40.08
CA ASN A 57 -34.38 4.03 -39.49
C ASN A 57 -34.01 4.06 -37.99
N PHE A 58 -33.07 4.95 -37.65
CA PHE A 58 -32.79 5.38 -36.27
C PHE A 58 -33.62 6.62 -35.93
N GLU A 59 -34.00 6.80 -34.67
CA GLU A 59 -34.80 7.97 -34.21
C GLU A 59 -33.91 9.00 -33.50
N GLY A 60 -34.44 10.20 -33.26
CA GLY A 60 -33.67 11.34 -32.74
C GLY A 60 -33.00 11.14 -31.37
N SER A 61 -33.37 10.10 -30.61
CA SER A 61 -32.69 9.68 -29.37
C SER A 61 -31.26 9.18 -29.60
N ASP A 62 -31.00 8.59 -30.77
CA ASP A 62 -29.76 7.86 -31.03
C ASP A 62 -28.57 8.82 -31.26
N LEU A 63 -28.86 10.05 -31.70
CA LEU A 63 -27.87 11.12 -31.85
C LEU A 63 -27.39 11.68 -30.50
N GLN A 64 -28.30 11.82 -29.54
CA GLN A 64 -28.00 12.38 -28.23
C GLN A 64 -27.13 11.43 -27.40
N THR A 65 -27.41 10.13 -27.48
CA THR A 65 -26.66 9.06 -26.80
C THR A 65 -25.21 8.94 -27.30
N LEU A 66 -24.89 9.46 -28.49
CA LEU A 66 -23.52 9.55 -29.02
C LEU A 66 -22.75 10.79 -28.56
N LEU A 67 -23.44 11.90 -28.27
CA LEU A 67 -22.83 13.15 -27.78
C LEU A 67 -22.38 13.06 -26.32
N ASP A 68 -23.03 12.20 -25.52
CA ASP A 68 -22.74 12.02 -24.10
C ASP A 68 -21.53 11.07 -23.85
N LYS A 69 -21.05 10.37 -24.89
CA LYS A 69 -19.86 9.50 -24.84
C LYS A 69 -18.57 10.28 -25.06
N ARG A 70 -17.48 9.84 -24.41
CA ARG A 70 -16.25 10.64 -24.29
C ARG A 70 -15.11 10.26 -25.25
N TYR A 71 -15.10 9.04 -25.81
CA TYR A 71 -13.99 8.54 -26.63
C TYR A 71 -14.44 7.63 -27.81
N VAL A 72 -13.57 7.49 -28.81
CA VAL A 72 -13.78 6.63 -30.01
C VAL A 72 -12.76 5.50 -29.99
N GLN A 73 -13.19 4.26 -30.25
CA GLN A 73 -12.29 3.09 -30.28
C GLN A 73 -11.95 2.67 -31.72
N VAL A 74 -10.66 2.44 -31.98
CA VAL A 74 -10.13 1.97 -33.28
C VAL A 74 -9.93 0.45 -33.26
N ALA A 75 -10.21 -0.22 -34.38
CA ALA A 75 -9.98 -1.65 -34.52
C ALA A 75 -8.48 -1.99 -34.63
N GLY A 76 -7.88 -2.45 -33.52
CA GLY A 76 -6.52 -3.04 -33.52
C GLY A 76 -5.63 -2.69 -32.34
N GLU A 77 -5.95 -1.65 -31.57
CA GLU A 77 -5.17 -1.27 -30.39
C GLU A 77 -5.62 -2.01 -29.12
N VAL A 78 -4.65 -2.44 -28.32
CA VAL A 78 -4.85 -3.02 -26.98
C VAL A 78 -3.80 -2.41 -26.05
N ASP A 79 -4.19 -1.40 -25.27
CA ASP A 79 -3.38 -0.82 -24.19
C ASP A 79 -4.33 -0.38 -23.05
N PRO A 80 -3.94 -0.46 -21.77
CA PRO A 80 -4.77 -1.20 -20.80
C PRO A 80 -5.25 -0.29 -19.66
N LEU A 81 -5.39 1.01 -19.96
CA LEU A 81 -5.54 2.05 -18.96
C LEU A 81 -6.77 2.93 -19.27
N TRP A 82 -7.75 2.78 -18.36
CA TRP A 82 -8.95 3.60 -18.08
C TRP A 82 -10.31 2.98 -18.49
N SER A 83 -11.30 3.14 -17.60
CA SER A 83 -12.63 2.48 -17.48
C SER A 83 -12.90 1.20 -18.30
N SER A 84 -13.06 0.07 -17.59
CA SER A 84 -13.40 -1.24 -18.16
C SER A 84 -14.86 -1.39 -18.62
N GLU A 85 -15.62 -0.30 -18.77
CA GLU A 85 -17.01 -0.35 -19.21
C GLU A 85 -17.13 -0.05 -20.71
N LYS A 86 -17.63 -1.04 -21.46
CA LYS A 86 -17.92 -0.91 -22.91
C LYS A 86 -18.96 0.18 -23.25
N SER A 87 -19.66 0.70 -22.26
CA SER A 87 -20.66 1.78 -22.37
C SER A 87 -20.05 3.10 -22.86
N ASP A 88 -18.80 3.41 -22.50
CA ASP A 88 -18.17 4.72 -22.70
C ASP A 88 -17.74 5.03 -24.14
N TYR A 89 -17.74 4.04 -25.04
CA TYR A 89 -17.08 4.10 -26.34
C TYR A 89 -18.07 3.96 -27.51
N SER A 90 -17.68 4.51 -28.67
CA SER A 90 -18.32 4.29 -29.97
C SER A 90 -17.34 3.62 -30.93
N THR A 91 -17.80 2.63 -31.69
CA THR A 91 -16.97 1.91 -32.68
C THR A 91 -16.87 2.68 -33.99
N THR A 92 -15.77 2.48 -34.72
CA THR A 92 -15.58 3.06 -36.07
C THR A 92 -16.74 2.69 -37.02
N SER A 93 -17.30 1.48 -36.87
CA SER A 93 -18.40 0.96 -37.68
C SER A 93 -19.72 1.71 -37.46
N GLU A 94 -20.05 2.08 -36.22
CA GLU A 94 -21.27 2.83 -35.88
C GLU A 94 -21.23 4.26 -36.43
N ILE A 95 -20.05 4.90 -36.38
CA ILE A 95 -19.84 6.25 -36.94
C ILE A 95 -19.94 6.23 -38.48
N ILE A 96 -19.37 5.22 -39.13
CA ILE A 96 -19.46 5.06 -40.60
C ILE A 96 -20.91 4.80 -41.04
N ALA A 97 -21.67 3.99 -40.29
CA ALA A 97 -23.07 3.73 -40.58
C ALA A 97 -23.91 5.03 -40.58
N LEU A 98 -23.75 5.90 -39.56
CA LEU A 98 -24.46 7.19 -39.50
C LEU A 98 -24.05 8.16 -40.63
N LEU A 99 -22.76 8.29 -40.93
CA LEU A 99 -22.30 9.19 -42.00
C LEU A 99 -22.77 8.72 -43.39
N SER A 100 -22.87 7.40 -43.59
CA SER A 100 -23.31 6.82 -44.86
C SER A 100 -24.82 6.95 -45.13
N SER A 101 -25.64 7.19 -44.12
CA SER A 101 -27.11 7.26 -44.27
C SER A 101 -27.62 8.65 -44.64
N THR A 102 -26.81 9.72 -44.51
CA THR A 102 -27.26 11.11 -44.72
C THR A 102 -26.32 12.04 -45.49
N TYR A 103 -25.16 11.60 -45.99
CA TYR A 103 -24.32 12.47 -46.85
C TYR A 103 -23.72 11.79 -48.09
N ILE A 104 -23.90 12.42 -49.25
CA ILE A 104 -23.28 12.01 -50.52
C ILE A 104 -21.92 12.73 -50.66
N GLY A 105 -20.90 12.17 -50.02
CA GLY A 105 -19.52 12.67 -50.14
C GLY A 105 -18.52 11.68 -49.54
N THR A 106 -17.45 11.36 -50.28
CA THR A 106 -16.39 10.46 -49.82
C THR A 106 -15.61 11.08 -48.67
N VAL A 107 -15.72 10.49 -47.48
CA VAL A 107 -14.85 10.77 -46.33
C VAL A 107 -13.58 9.93 -46.48
N ASP A 108 -12.40 10.56 -46.46
CA ASP A 108 -11.14 9.84 -46.41
C ASP A 108 -10.92 9.28 -45.00
N ALA A 109 -10.83 7.95 -44.89
CA ALA A 109 -10.69 7.24 -43.62
C ALA A 109 -9.27 7.34 -43.01
N THR A 110 -8.36 8.12 -43.60
CA THR A 110 -6.96 8.27 -43.15
C THR A 110 -6.62 9.62 -42.52
N GLN A 111 -7.59 10.54 -42.35
CA GLN A 111 -7.39 11.83 -41.67
C GLN A 111 -8.04 11.90 -40.28
N TYR A 112 -7.30 12.48 -39.34
CA TYR A 112 -7.77 12.79 -37.98
C TYR A 112 -8.30 14.22 -37.94
N TYR A 113 -9.48 14.41 -37.34
CA TYR A 113 -10.13 15.73 -37.17
C TYR A 113 -10.14 16.14 -35.70
N THR A 114 -9.86 17.42 -35.43
CA THR A 114 -9.98 17.99 -34.09
C THR A 114 -11.45 18.28 -33.74
N LYS A 115 -11.75 18.40 -32.44
CA LYS A 115 -13.11 18.72 -31.94
C LYS A 115 -13.69 20.02 -32.53
N ILE A 116 -12.84 20.98 -32.92
CA ILE A 116 -13.26 22.24 -33.53
C ILE A 116 -13.65 22.05 -35.01
N GLU A 117 -12.94 21.17 -35.74
CA GLU A 117 -13.25 20.85 -37.14
C GLU A 117 -14.53 20.02 -37.25
N VAL A 118 -14.73 19.04 -36.37
CA VAL A 118 -15.96 18.26 -36.25
C VAL A 118 -17.17 19.18 -35.97
N ASN A 119 -17.04 20.10 -35.02
CA ASN A 119 -18.11 21.07 -34.72
C ASN A 119 -18.39 22.03 -35.89
N SER A 120 -17.38 22.37 -36.70
CA SER A 120 -17.53 23.24 -37.87
C SER A 120 -18.25 22.54 -39.04
N LEU A 121 -18.00 21.24 -39.23
CA LEU A 121 -18.72 20.38 -40.19
C LEU A 121 -20.18 20.18 -39.78
N LEU A 122 -20.46 19.95 -38.49
CA LEU A 122 -21.83 19.88 -37.96
C LEU A 122 -22.59 21.22 -38.12
N ALA A 123 -21.92 22.35 -37.90
CA ALA A 123 -22.52 23.68 -38.08
C ALA A 123 -22.91 23.97 -39.54
N THR A 124 -22.25 23.36 -40.52
CA THR A 124 -22.63 23.47 -41.94
C THR A 124 -23.80 22.56 -42.31
N LEU A 125 -24.01 21.43 -41.61
CA LEU A 125 -25.19 20.57 -41.79
C LEU A 125 -26.48 21.26 -41.32
N ALA A 126 -26.42 22.06 -40.26
CA ALA A 126 -27.56 22.82 -39.73
C ALA A 126 -28.02 23.98 -40.64
N ALA A 127 -27.30 24.27 -41.73
CA ALA A 127 -27.54 25.38 -42.63
C ALA A 127 -28.03 24.96 -44.04
N SER A 128 -28.19 23.67 -44.32
CA SER A 128 -28.78 23.19 -45.57
C SER A 128 -30.29 23.02 -45.45
N ASP A 129 -31.05 23.61 -46.39
CA ASP A 129 -32.51 23.58 -46.46
C ASP A 129 -33.09 22.15 -46.33
N HIS A 130 -33.79 21.89 -45.23
CA HIS A 130 -34.69 20.74 -45.12
C HIS A 130 -36.11 21.17 -45.51
N THR A 131 -36.50 20.81 -46.73
CA THR A 131 -37.84 21.05 -47.28
C THR A 131 -38.89 20.25 -46.51
N HIS A 132 -39.82 20.93 -45.84
CA HIS A 132 -41.04 20.28 -45.34
C HIS A 132 -41.88 19.77 -46.51
N LEU A 133 -42.37 18.53 -46.42
CA LEU A 133 -43.36 18.02 -47.38
C LEU A 133 -44.70 18.75 -47.17
N ASP A 134 -45.26 19.25 -48.28
CA ASP A 134 -46.59 19.83 -48.33
C ASP A 134 -47.66 18.73 -48.13
N ASP A 135 -48.34 18.75 -46.98
CA ASP A 135 -49.65 18.08 -46.81
C ASP A 135 -50.50 18.77 -45.72
N PHE A 136 -50.58 20.11 -45.79
CA PHE A 136 -51.55 20.90 -45.01
C PHE A 136 -52.61 21.53 -45.92
N TYR A 137 -53.86 21.42 -45.50
CA TYR A 137 -55.01 22.07 -46.11
C TYR A 137 -54.77 23.58 -46.29
N SER A 138 -55.03 24.08 -47.50
CA SER A 138 -54.95 25.52 -47.77
C SER A 138 -55.87 26.32 -46.83
N ARG A 139 -55.53 27.58 -46.55
CA ARG A 139 -56.34 28.48 -45.71
C ARG A 139 -57.82 28.54 -46.13
N ILE A 140 -58.10 28.50 -47.44
CA ILE A 140 -59.46 28.48 -48.00
C ILE A 140 -60.24 27.23 -47.57
N ALA A 141 -59.58 26.09 -47.41
CA ALA A 141 -60.21 24.86 -46.92
C ALA A 141 -60.49 24.89 -45.40
N ILE A 142 -59.67 25.61 -44.62
CA ILE A 142 -59.96 25.86 -43.19
C ILE A 142 -61.14 26.83 -43.05
N ASP A 143 -61.16 27.92 -43.81
CA ASP A 143 -62.25 28.91 -43.77
C ASP A 143 -63.60 28.26 -44.17
N THR A 144 -63.60 27.37 -45.18
CA THR A 144 -64.81 26.62 -45.59
C THR A 144 -65.32 25.65 -44.51
N LEU A 145 -64.43 25.04 -43.72
CA LEU A 145 -64.81 24.13 -42.62
C LEU A 145 -65.35 24.87 -41.37
N LEU A 146 -65.08 26.17 -41.25
CA LEU A 146 -65.58 26.99 -40.14
C LEU A 146 -67.00 27.50 -40.38
N ASP A 147 -67.33 27.87 -41.63
CA ASP A 147 -68.67 28.38 -41.99
C ASP A 147 -69.77 27.31 -41.85
N GLU A 148 -69.44 26.02 -41.98
CA GLU A 148 -70.40 24.91 -41.72
C GLU A 148 -70.65 24.63 -40.22
N LYS A 149 -69.97 25.34 -39.30
CA LYS A 149 -70.11 25.14 -37.84
C LYS A 149 -71.00 26.17 -37.14
N SER A 150 -71.46 27.22 -37.83
CA SER A 150 -72.42 28.18 -37.28
C SER A 150 -73.84 27.96 -37.82
N ASP A 151 -74.67 27.21 -37.09
CA ASP A 151 -76.12 27.44 -37.18
C ASP A 151 -76.46 28.68 -36.35
N SER A 152 -76.66 29.79 -37.06
CA SER A 152 -76.99 31.10 -36.54
C SER A 152 -78.47 31.22 -36.14
N SER A 153 -79.00 30.39 -35.22
CA SER A 153 -80.44 30.43 -34.90
C SER A 153 -80.98 29.95 -33.53
N HIS A 154 -80.19 29.59 -32.50
CA HIS A 154 -80.77 29.16 -31.20
C HIS A 154 -80.24 29.89 -29.94
N ASN A 155 -81.07 29.93 -28.88
CA ASN A 155 -80.89 30.73 -27.67
C ASN A 155 -80.74 29.87 -26.40
N HIS A 156 -80.18 30.48 -25.34
CA HIS A 156 -79.89 29.85 -24.06
C HIS A 156 -80.95 30.20 -23.01
N ASN A 157 -81.82 29.28 -22.55
CA ASN A 157 -82.64 29.58 -21.36
C ASN A 157 -83.22 28.43 -20.48
N ASP A 158 -83.48 27.21 -20.96
CA ASP A 158 -84.48 26.35 -20.29
C ASP A 158 -83.98 25.10 -19.51
N LEU A 159 -82.72 25.02 -19.05
CA LEU A 159 -82.24 23.81 -18.31
C LEU A 159 -81.32 24.01 -17.09
N TYR A 160 -81.01 25.23 -16.63
CA TYR A 160 -80.11 25.43 -15.47
C TYR A 160 -80.65 26.40 -14.43
N TYR A 161 -80.61 26.00 -13.15
CA TYR A 161 -80.87 26.89 -12.02
C TYR A 161 -79.85 28.02 -11.96
N THR A 162 -80.31 29.24 -11.69
CA THR A 162 -79.43 30.40 -11.50
C THR A 162 -78.56 30.24 -10.24
N GLN A 163 -77.43 30.95 -10.19
CA GLN A 163 -76.54 30.94 -9.02
C GLN A 163 -77.28 31.27 -7.70
N SER A 164 -78.23 32.21 -7.72
CA SER A 164 -79.06 32.53 -6.54
C SER A 164 -79.98 31.39 -6.11
N GLN A 165 -80.50 30.59 -7.06
CA GLN A 165 -81.33 29.43 -6.75
C GLN A 165 -80.49 28.26 -6.22
N ILE A 166 -79.27 28.08 -6.73
CA ILE A 166 -78.29 27.12 -6.19
C ILE A 166 -77.89 27.52 -4.77
N THR A 167 -77.58 28.80 -4.52
CA THR A 167 -77.26 29.30 -3.17
C THR A 167 -78.42 29.12 -2.20
N GLY A 168 -79.66 29.35 -2.62
CA GLY A 168 -80.86 29.10 -1.78
C GLY A 168 -81.18 27.61 -1.56
N LEU A 169 -80.76 26.72 -2.45
CA LEU A 169 -80.86 25.26 -2.25
C LEU A 169 -79.73 24.70 -1.35
N LEU A 170 -78.67 25.49 -1.13
CA LEU A 170 -77.52 25.14 -0.28
C LEU A 170 -77.55 25.83 1.10
N SER A 171 -78.30 26.93 1.29
CA SER A 171 -78.37 27.63 2.59
C SER A 171 -78.89 26.75 3.72
N ASP A 172 -79.79 25.83 3.41
CA ASP A 172 -80.41 24.91 4.36
C ASP A 172 -79.70 23.53 4.35
N LYS A 173 -78.51 23.47 3.72
CA LYS A 173 -77.59 22.32 3.70
C LYS A 173 -76.32 22.58 4.51
N SER A 174 -76.00 23.84 4.82
CA SER A 174 -75.08 24.21 5.88
C SER A 174 -75.84 24.34 7.20
N ASP A 175 -75.99 23.23 7.91
CA ASP A 175 -75.85 23.12 9.36
C ASP A 175 -76.21 21.69 9.78
N SER A 176 -75.20 20.82 9.73
CA SER A 176 -75.25 19.50 10.35
C SER A 176 -73.86 19.22 10.90
N ASP A 177 -73.68 19.51 12.19
CA ASP A 177 -72.60 18.95 12.99
C ASP A 177 -72.43 17.47 12.65
N HIS A 178 -71.29 17.11 12.07
CA HIS A 178 -70.81 15.74 12.09
C HIS A 178 -69.41 15.77 12.69
N THR A 179 -69.34 15.28 13.93
CA THR A 179 -68.10 15.01 14.61
C THR A 179 -67.41 13.86 13.88
N HIS A 180 -66.29 14.14 13.21
CA HIS A 180 -65.29 13.11 13.01
C HIS A 180 -64.76 12.75 14.39
N ASP A 181 -64.86 11.48 14.78
CA ASP A 181 -64.29 11.01 16.04
C ASP A 181 -62.77 11.16 15.96
N GLY A 182 -62.17 11.90 16.91
CA GLY A 182 -60.80 12.41 16.85
C GLY A 182 -59.72 11.33 16.89
N ARG A 183 -59.59 10.58 15.80
CA ARG A 183 -58.68 9.44 15.60
C ARG A 183 -57.93 9.49 14.27
N TYR A 184 -58.16 10.52 13.46
CA TYR A 184 -57.31 10.87 12.33
C TYR A 184 -56.50 12.10 12.72
N TYR A 185 -55.22 11.90 12.94
CA TYR A 185 -54.24 12.99 13.01
C TYR A 185 -54.22 13.71 11.66
N THR A 186 -54.23 15.04 11.70
CA THR A 186 -53.94 15.86 10.51
C THR A 186 -52.52 15.59 10.02
N GLU A 187 -52.21 15.94 8.77
CA GLU A 187 -50.85 15.83 8.19
C GLU A 187 -49.80 16.45 9.12
N SER A 188 -50.08 17.66 9.64
CA SER A 188 -49.21 18.36 10.60
C SER A 188 -49.06 17.65 11.95
N GLU A 189 -50.07 16.92 12.43
CA GLU A 189 -49.98 16.11 13.65
C GLU A 189 -49.26 14.78 13.40
N ILE A 190 -49.41 14.18 12.21
CA ILE A 190 -48.58 13.04 11.77
C ILE A 190 -47.12 13.46 11.71
N ASP A 191 -46.79 14.58 11.05
CA ASP A 191 -45.43 15.10 10.94
C ASP A 191 -44.83 15.42 12.30
N ALA A 192 -45.60 16.03 13.20
CA ALA A 192 -45.18 16.27 14.58
C ALA A 192 -44.92 14.95 15.33
N LEU A 193 -45.80 13.96 15.22
CA LEU A 193 -45.63 12.65 15.85
C LEU A 193 -44.46 11.86 15.23
N LEU A 194 -44.19 12.01 13.93
CA LEU A 194 -43.07 11.38 13.24
C LEU A 194 -41.75 12.05 13.63
N SER A 195 -41.71 13.38 13.76
CA SER A 195 -40.53 14.11 14.26
C SER A 195 -40.17 13.76 15.71
N LEU A 196 -41.16 13.32 16.51
CA LEU A 196 -40.96 12.80 17.87
C LEU A 196 -40.69 11.28 17.88
N LYS A 197 -40.88 10.57 16.77
CA LYS A 197 -40.41 9.19 16.55
C LYS A 197 -38.96 9.22 16.09
N ALA A 198 -38.12 9.62 17.06
CA ALA A 198 -36.68 9.54 17.03
C ALA A 198 -36.15 8.24 16.38
N ASP A 199 -35.56 8.36 15.20
CA ASP A 199 -34.70 7.33 14.59
C ASP A 199 -33.27 7.40 15.18
N THR A 200 -33.18 7.66 16.50
CA THR A 200 -31.92 7.91 17.22
C THR A 200 -31.63 6.91 18.33
N THR A 201 -32.30 5.75 18.35
CA THR A 201 -31.88 4.58 19.14
C THR A 201 -32.27 3.25 18.48
N HIS A 202 -31.54 2.85 17.45
CA HIS A 202 -31.22 1.43 17.27
C HIS A 202 -29.74 1.23 17.60
N ASN A 203 -29.47 0.82 18.84
CA ASN A 203 -28.14 0.34 19.19
C ASN A 203 -27.90 -0.95 18.37
N HIS A 204 -26.92 -0.93 17.49
CA HIS A 204 -26.25 -2.16 17.11
C HIS A 204 -25.63 -2.73 18.40
N ASP A 205 -26.05 -3.92 18.81
CA ASP A 205 -25.29 -4.66 19.81
C ASP A 205 -23.91 -4.99 19.24
N SER A 206 -22.96 -5.34 20.12
CA SER A 206 -21.54 -5.53 19.80
C SER A 206 -21.24 -6.75 18.92
N SER A 207 -22.22 -7.24 18.13
CA SER A 207 -22.09 -8.36 17.21
C SER A 207 -22.04 -7.94 15.73
N TYR A 208 -22.34 -6.68 15.38
CA TYR A 208 -22.44 -6.21 13.99
C TYR A 208 -21.79 -4.85 13.76
N TYR A 209 -20.97 -4.75 12.72
CA TYR A 209 -20.37 -3.50 12.24
C TYR A 209 -21.38 -2.67 11.43
N THR A 210 -21.31 -1.34 11.55
CA THR A 210 -22.06 -0.41 10.70
C THR A 210 -21.53 -0.42 9.26
N GLN A 211 -22.32 0.06 8.30
CA GLN A 211 -21.85 0.17 6.91
C GLN A 211 -20.53 0.97 6.81
N SER A 212 -20.40 2.11 7.51
CA SER A 212 -19.16 2.88 7.49
C SER A 212 -17.97 2.09 8.05
N GLN A 213 -18.17 1.26 9.08
CA GLN A 213 -17.09 0.42 9.62
C GLN A 213 -16.74 -0.75 8.68
N VAL A 214 -17.73 -1.31 7.97
CA VAL A 214 -17.48 -2.32 6.93
C VAL A 214 -16.77 -1.70 5.73
N ASP A 215 -17.18 -0.51 5.29
CA ASP A 215 -16.59 0.20 4.17
C ASP A 215 -15.16 0.68 4.52
N THR A 216 -14.92 1.18 5.74
CA THR A 216 -13.57 1.46 6.26
C THR A 216 -12.74 0.19 6.34
N SER A 217 -13.22 -0.89 6.97
CA SER A 217 -12.44 -2.12 7.12
C SER A 217 -12.21 -2.87 5.80
N LEU A 218 -13.12 -2.71 4.83
CA LEU A 218 -12.92 -3.18 3.47
C LEU A 218 -11.93 -2.30 2.70
N ALA A 219 -11.95 -0.97 2.91
CA ALA A 219 -10.94 -0.07 2.35
C ALA A 219 -9.55 -0.33 2.97
N GLU A 220 -9.45 -0.60 4.26
CA GLU A 220 -8.24 -1.08 4.96
C GLU A 220 -7.78 -2.42 4.39
N THR A 221 -8.69 -3.39 4.19
CA THR A 221 -8.35 -4.70 3.61
C THR A 221 -7.91 -4.57 2.15
N LEU A 222 -8.51 -3.67 1.37
CA LEU A 222 -8.11 -3.37 0.00
C LEU A 222 -6.82 -2.55 -0.07
N ALA A 223 -6.55 -1.70 0.94
CA ALA A 223 -5.27 -1.06 1.14
C ALA A 223 -4.19 -2.10 1.50
N GLN A 224 -4.47 -3.06 2.40
CA GLN A 224 -3.58 -4.18 2.73
C GLN A 224 -3.29 -5.06 1.50
N ALA A 225 -4.31 -5.35 0.69
CA ALA A 225 -4.16 -6.10 -0.57
C ALA A 225 -3.38 -5.30 -1.63
N SER A 226 -3.48 -3.96 -1.63
CA SER A 226 -2.68 -3.06 -2.47
C SER A 226 -1.28 -2.81 -1.91
N TYR A 227 -1.08 -2.99 -0.61
CA TYR A 227 0.18 -2.87 0.10
C TYR A 227 1.06 -4.12 -0.09
N ASN A 228 0.45 -5.31 -0.17
CA ASN A 228 1.09 -6.51 -0.75
C ASN A 228 1.56 -6.31 -2.21
N LYS A 229 1.16 -5.21 -2.88
CA LYS A 229 1.65 -4.81 -4.21
C LYS A 229 2.82 -3.82 -4.17
N LEU A 230 3.09 -3.20 -3.01
CA LEU A 230 4.29 -2.41 -2.72
C LEU A 230 5.40 -3.22 -2.05
N LEU A 231 5.10 -4.42 -1.56
CA LEU A 231 6.08 -5.41 -1.11
C LEU A 231 6.25 -6.60 -2.08
N PRO A 232 6.79 -6.39 -3.30
CA PRO A 232 7.68 -7.36 -3.90
C PRO A 232 9.10 -7.15 -3.34
N ILE A 233 9.27 -7.01 -2.02
CA ILE A 233 10.56 -7.39 -1.41
C ILE A 233 10.59 -8.91 -1.59
N GLN A 234 11.19 -9.34 -2.70
CA GLN A 234 11.32 -10.76 -2.97
C GLN A 234 12.10 -11.39 -1.82
N ASN A 235 11.77 -12.64 -1.48
CA ASN A 235 12.52 -13.45 -0.54
C ASN A 235 13.86 -13.89 -1.15
N ASN A 236 14.66 -12.91 -1.61
CA ASN A 236 15.97 -13.07 -2.24
C ASN A 236 17.03 -13.22 -1.14
N PHE A 237 16.85 -14.26 -0.33
CA PHE A 237 17.82 -14.73 0.64
C PHE A 237 18.18 -16.20 0.40
N SER A 238 19.47 -16.49 0.38
CA SER A 238 19.99 -17.86 0.31
C SER A 238 19.98 -18.47 1.70
N ARG A 239 19.10 -19.46 1.93
CA ARG A 239 19.04 -20.16 3.21
C ARG A 239 20.29 -21.02 3.40
N VAL A 240 21.06 -20.75 4.46
CA VAL A 240 22.25 -21.50 4.85
C VAL A 240 21.87 -22.67 5.77
N ASP A 241 21.02 -22.41 6.77
CA ASP A 241 20.67 -23.40 7.78
C ASP A 241 19.26 -23.19 8.36
N GLN A 242 18.52 -24.28 8.56
CA GLN A 242 17.23 -24.27 9.27
C GLN A 242 17.36 -24.49 10.77
N MET A 243 18.59 -24.56 11.32
CA MET A 243 18.86 -24.70 12.77
C MET A 243 18.32 -25.99 13.44
N GLU A 244 17.50 -26.80 12.74
CA GLU A 244 16.82 -28.00 13.24
C GLU A 244 17.72 -29.22 13.51
N SER A 245 18.95 -29.24 13.00
CA SER A 245 19.85 -30.41 13.13
C SER A 245 21.33 -30.10 12.88
N GLY A 246 22.22 -31.02 13.26
CA GLY A 246 23.66 -30.96 12.95
C GLY A 246 24.49 -30.02 13.84
N TRP A 247 23.85 -29.23 14.69
CA TRP A 247 24.49 -28.38 15.69
C TRP A 247 25.00 -29.20 16.89
N THR A 248 26.17 -28.84 17.43
CA THR A 248 26.83 -29.54 18.56
C THR A 248 27.22 -28.57 19.66
N ASN A 249 27.13 -28.96 20.94
CA ASN A 249 27.60 -28.12 22.05
C ASN A 249 29.10 -27.87 21.91
N PHE A 250 29.48 -26.60 21.77
CA PHE A 250 30.87 -26.19 21.55
C PHE A 250 31.64 -26.01 22.87
N TYR A 251 31.00 -25.42 23.88
CA TYR A 251 31.66 -25.01 25.12
C TYR A 251 31.55 -26.03 26.26
N GLY A 252 30.65 -27.01 26.14
CA GLY A 252 30.38 -28.00 27.19
C GLY A 252 29.54 -27.48 28.36
N ASN A 253 29.15 -26.20 28.35
CA ASN A 253 28.22 -25.62 29.33
C ASN A 253 26.83 -25.46 28.70
N GLY A 254 25.80 -25.40 29.56
CA GLY A 254 24.41 -25.33 29.13
C GLY A 254 23.95 -26.61 28.42
N THR A 255 22.72 -26.58 27.91
CA THR A 255 22.13 -27.69 27.14
C THR A 255 21.80 -27.20 25.74
N ILE A 256 22.22 -27.95 24.73
CA ILE A 256 21.86 -27.74 23.33
C ILE A 256 20.89 -28.84 22.91
N SER A 257 19.76 -28.45 22.34
CA SER A 257 18.70 -29.33 21.85
C SER A 257 17.99 -28.69 20.65
N PHE A 258 17.02 -29.38 20.06
CA PHE A 258 16.17 -28.83 19.00
C PHE A 258 14.72 -28.78 19.49
N ASP A 259 14.02 -27.68 19.21
CA ASP A 259 12.62 -27.48 19.61
C ASP A 259 11.68 -27.67 18.42
N THR A 260 10.96 -28.78 18.39
CA THR A 260 10.02 -29.11 17.30
C THR A 260 8.60 -28.56 17.56
N SER A 261 8.43 -27.71 18.58
CA SER A 261 7.14 -27.08 18.92
C SER A 261 7.13 -25.57 18.71
N ASP A 262 8.31 -24.96 18.59
CA ASP A 262 8.48 -23.52 18.59
C ASP A 262 9.62 -23.13 17.64
N TYR A 263 9.27 -22.77 16.42
CA TYR A 263 10.16 -22.49 15.30
C TYR A 263 9.46 -21.65 14.23
N ILE A 264 10.26 -21.01 13.37
CA ILE A 264 9.86 -20.19 12.23
C ILE A 264 9.96 -20.98 10.92
N SER A 265 10.99 -21.82 10.76
CA SER A 265 11.34 -22.47 9.49
C SER A 265 11.67 -23.96 9.69
N GLY A 266 11.46 -24.78 8.65
CA GLY A 266 11.78 -26.21 8.71
C GLY A 266 10.87 -27.01 9.64
N ALA A 267 11.47 -27.83 10.51
CA ALA A 267 10.78 -28.73 11.45
C ALA A 267 11.17 -28.51 12.93
N GLY A 268 12.02 -27.52 13.23
CA GLY A 268 12.36 -27.15 14.59
C GLY A 268 13.51 -26.14 14.69
N SER A 269 13.62 -25.44 15.82
CA SER A 269 14.65 -24.43 16.06
C SER A 269 15.80 -24.94 16.92
N LEU A 270 16.97 -24.29 16.86
CA LEU A 270 18.09 -24.58 17.74
C LEU A 270 17.83 -23.96 19.12
N LYS A 271 17.76 -24.79 20.16
CA LYS A 271 17.47 -24.38 21.55
C LYS A 271 18.71 -24.48 22.44
N ILE A 272 19.04 -23.37 23.10
CA ILE A 272 20.17 -23.22 24.02
C ILE A 272 19.65 -22.84 25.40
N VAL A 273 19.66 -23.79 26.34
CA VAL A 273 19.46 -23.48 27.78
C VAL A 273 20.81 -23.09 28.37
N THR A 274 20.94 -21.86 28.87
CA THR A 274 22.21 -21.35 29.39
C THR A 274 22.61 -21.99 30.73
N SER A 275 23.92 -21.99 31.02
CA SER A 275 24.48 -22.44 32.29
C SER A 275 24.30 -21.43 33.43
N SER A 276 23.96 -21.92 34.62
CA SER A 276 23.71 -21.10 35.82
C SER A 276 24.91 -20.36 36.42
N ASN A 277 26.12 -20.58 35.90
CA ASN A 277 27.36 -19.98 36.39
C ASN A 277 27.91 -18.89 35.45
N ALA A 278 27.05 -18.25 34.64
CA ALA A 278 27.42 -17.22 33.66
C ALA A 278 28.57 -17.62 32.72
N SER A 279 28.62 -18.90 32.33
CA SER A 279 29.60 -19.40 31.35
C SER A 279 29.05 -19.42 29.93
N ASN A 280 29.95 -19.37 28.95
CA ASN A 280 29.62 -19.52 27.54
C ASN A 280 28.82 -20.80 27.30
N SER A 281 27.55 -20.66 26.91
CA SER A 281 26.67 -21.74 26.48
C SER A 281 26.42 -21.54 24.99
N GLY A 282 26.71 -22.52 24.14
CA GLY A 282 26.71 -22.27 22.70
C GLY A 282 26.86 -23.51 21.86
N ALA A 283 26.31 -23.44 20.65
CA ALA A 283 26.37 -24.50 19.66
C ALA A 283 27.23 -24.07 18.48
N ARG A 284 27.88 -25.05 17.84
CA ARG A 284 28.59 -24.88 16.57
C ARG A 284 28.07 -25.84 15.51
N LYS A 285 28.18 -25.42 14.26
CA LYS A 285 28.01 -26.26 13.06
C LYS A 285 29.13 -25.95 12.07
N TYR A 286 29.77 -26.98 11.54
CA TYR A 286 30.67 -26.82 10.40
C TYR A 286 29.82 -26.65 9.15
N VAL A 287 30.18 -25.71 8.30
CA VAL A 287 29.51 -25.42 7.04
C VAL A 287 30.51 -25.50 5.90
N THR A 288 30.02 -25.78 4.71
CA THR A 288 30.76 -25.62 3.45
C THR A 288 29.87 -24.74 2.59
N PRO A 289 30.14 -23.42 2.53
CA PRO A 289 29.31 -22.51 1.75
C PRO A 289 29.22 -22.92 0.28
N ASP A 290 28.00 -22.90 -0.25
CA ASP A 290 27.75 -23.08 -1.69
C ASP A 290 27.99 -21.78 -2.49
N GLU A 291 28.20 -20.65 -1.80
CA GLU A 291 28.52 -19.34 -2.38
C GLU A 291 29.47 -18.51 -1.49
N ASP A 292 30.00 -17.41 -2.04
CA ASP A 292 30.84 -16.43 -1.33
C ASP A 292 29.98 -15.50 -0.45
N TRP A 293 30.38 -15.28 0.81
CA TRP A 293 29.66 -14.44 1.77
C TRP A 293 30.13 -12.97 1.73
N SER A 294 31.15 -12.67 0.92
CA SER A 294 31.69 -11.32 0.77
C SER A 294 30.64 -10.34 0.25
N GLY A 295 30.34 -9.31 1.03
CA GLY A 295 29.29 -8.34 0.69
C GLY A 295 27.86 -8.89 0.80
N LYS A 296 27.63 -9.96 1.59
CA LYS A 296 26.29 -10.42 1.96
C LYS A 296 25.91 -9.87 3.33
N ALA A 297 24.63 -9.55 3.53
CA ALA A 297 24.07 -9.40 4.87
C ALA A 297 23.61 -10.76 5.42
N ILE A 298 23.48 -10.87 6.73
CA ILE A 298 23.13 -12.10 7.44
C ILE A 298 21.76 -11.93 8.07
N LYS A 299 20.83 -12.78 7.63
CA LYS A 299 19.49 -12.93 8.19
C LYS A 299 19.50 -14.06 9.23
N ILE A 300 18.87 -13.84 10.38
CA ILE A 300 18.61 -14.87 11.38
C ILE A 300 17.35 -14.54 12.19
N HIS A 301 16.63 -15.56 12.66
CA HIS A 301 15.62 -15.40 13.70
C HIS A 301 16.19 -15.78 15.07
N VAL A 302 15.86 -14.98 16.09
CA VAL A 302 16.30 -15.20 17.47
C VAL A 302 15.18 -14.93 18.45
N LYS A 303 15.15 -15.68 19.55
CA LYS A 303 14.20 -15.53 20.65
C LYS A 303 14.86 -15.84 22.00
N ALA A 304 14.45 -15.17 23.06
CA ALA A 304 14.78 -15.55 24.44
C ALA A 304 13.54 -15.79 25.29
N SER A 305 13.69 -16.56 26.38
CA SER A 305 12.63 -16.77 27.37
C SER A 305 12.45 -15.59 28.33
N ASP A 306 13.56 -14.89 28.59
CA ASP A 306 13.69 -13.70 29.45
C ASP A 306 15.02 -13.02 29.09
N TRP A 307 15.02 -11.87 28.41
CA TRP A 307 16.28 -11.17 28.08
C TRP A 307 16.91 -10.46 29.27
N SER A 308 16.13 -10.07 30.30
CA SER A 308 16.66 -9.49 31.53
C SER A 308 17.60 -10.46 32.28
N GLN A 309 17.42 -11.77 32.04
CA GLN A 309 18.29 -12.83 32.53
C GLN A 309 19.50 -13.13 31.64
N ILE A 310 19.72 -12.43 30.51
CA ILE A 310 20.80 -12.71 29.55
C ILE A 310 21.84 -11.59 29.56
N GLN A 311 23.10 -11.95 29.82
CA GLN A 311 24.23 -11.01 29.77
C GLN A 311 24.69 -10.73 28.33
N GLU A 312 24.70 -11.76 27.48
CA GLU A 312 25.24 -11.63 26.13
C GLU A 312 24.77 -12.74 25.18
N VAL A 313 24.28 -12.38 23.99
CA VAL A 313 24.04 -13.26 22.85
C VAL A 313 24.95 -12.86 21.69
N ARG A 314 25.65 -13.82 21.09
CA ARG A 314 26.52 -13.59 19.93
C ARG A 314 26.27 -14.59 18.80
N ILE A 315 26.44 -14.09 17.59
CA ILE A 315 26.72 -14.87 16.39
C ILE A 315 28.22 -14.72 16.13
N LEU A 316 28.90 -15.84 15.85
CA LEU A 316 30.32 -15.86 15.53
C LEU A 316 30.54 -16.78 14.32
N ILE A 317 31.39 -16.33 13.37
CA ILE A 317 31.52 -16.91 12.04
C ILE A 317 32.99 -17.13 11.76
N SER A 318 33.42 -18.39 11.72
CA SER A 318 34.82 -18.77 11.56
C SER A 318 35.20 -18.89 10.10
N THR A 319 36.38 -18.38 9.78
CA THR A 319 36.98 -18.37 8.43
C THR A 319 38.28 -19.19 8.39
N SER A 320 38.91 -19.45 9.53
CA SER A 320 40.14 -20.26 9.58
C SER A 320 40.30 -21.13 10.84
N GLY A 321 41.02 -22.25 10.69
CA GLY A 321 41.83 -22.84 11.77
C GLY A 321 41.12 -23.39 13.01
N GLN A 322 39.86 -23.83 12.93
CA GLN A 322 39.01 -24.14 14.11
C GLN A 322 38.83 -22.93 15.04
N PHE A 323 38.21 -21.86 14.52
CA PHE A 323 37.87 -20.64 15.27
C PHE A 323 39.07 -19.75 15.64
N VAL A 324 40.13 -19.76 14.82
CA VAL A 324 41.30 -18.86 14.99
C VAL A 324 41.00 -17.46 14.45
N SER A 325 40.56 -17.36 13.20
CA SER A 325 40.02 -16.13 12.60
C SER A 325 38.51 -16.21 12.53
N HIS A 326 37.82 -15.17 13.01
CA HIS A 326 36.37 -15.11 12.99
C HIS A 326 35.82 -13.69 13.03
N PHE A 327 34.63 -13.52 12.47
CA PHE A 327 33.76 -12.38 12.71
C PHE A 327 32.86 -12.66 13.93
N TYR A 328 32.46 -11.64 14.68
CA TYR A 328 31.39 -11.76 15.67
C TYR A 328 30.56 -10.48 15.84
N THR A 329 29.30 -10.63 16.23
CA THR A 329 28.46 -9.52 16.67
C THR A 329 27.80 -9.84 18.02
N ASN A 330 27.44 -8.81 18.78
CA ASN A 330 26.68 -8.94 20.02
C ASN A 330 25.26 -8.42 19.79
N LEU A 331 24.27 -9.29 19.94
CA LEU A 331 22.88 -8.97 19.66
C LEU A 331 22.17 -8.29 20.83
N ASN A 332 22.66 -8.44 22.08
CA ASN A 332 21.98 -7.89 23.26
C ASN A 332 21.57 -6.41 23.11
N PRO A 333 22.46 -5.48 22.70
CA PRO A 333 22.11 -4.06 22.56
C PRO A 333 20.98 -3.76 21.56
N VAL A 334 20.65 -4.69 20.67
CA VAL A 334 19.58 -4.56 19.65
C VAL A 334 18.32 -5.35 20.04
N LEU A 335 18.43 -6.31 20.96
CA LEU A 335 17.35 -7.20 21.39
C LEU A 335 16.81 -6.88 22.80
N THR A 336 17.45 -5.99 23.54
CA THR A 336 17.03 -5.56 24.89
C THR A 336 16.82 -4.04 25.00
N TYR A 337 16.71 -3.34 23.87
CA TYR A 337 16.57 -1.89 23.83
C TYR A 337 15.62 -1.47 22.71
N PRO A 338 14.65 -0.57 22.98
CA PRO A 338 14.35 0.03 24.28
C PRO A 338 13.59 -0.88 25.25
N GLU A 339 12.95 -1.93 24.74
CA GLU A 339 12.02 -2.79 25.50
C GLU A 339 12.44 -4.27 25.48
N ASN A 340 11.77 -5.06 26.33
CA ASN A 340 12.11 -6.47 26.54
C ASN A 340 11.27 -7.43 25.69
N HIS A 341 11.88 -8.03 24.67
CA HIS A 341 11.24 -8.91 23.68
C HIS A 341 11.11 -10.38 24.15
N ASP A 342 10.53 -10.58 25.33
CA ASP A 342 10.43 -11.89 25.97
C ASP A 342 9.46 -12.82 25.24
N ASN A 343 9.93 -14.04 24.96
CA ASN A 343 9.19 -15.11 24.27
C ASN A 343 8.70 -14.74 22.86
N GLU A 344 9.32 -13.72 22.27
CA GLU A 344 9.06 -13.20 20.94
C GLU A 344 10.14 -13.62 19.93
N TRP A 345 9.74 -14.00 18.71
CA TRP A 345 10.67 -14.24 17.61
C TRP A 345 10.98 -12.93 16.89
N LEU A 346 12.27 -12.59 16.84
CA LEU A 346 12.76 -11.38 16.17
C LEU A 346 13.60 -11.77 14.95
N GLU A 347 13.25 -11.21 13.79
CA GLU A 347 14.05 -11.29 12.58
C GLU A 347 15.11 -10.19 12.61
N LEU A 348 16.39 -10.58 12.61
CA LEU A 348 17.51 -9.67 12.47
C LEU A 348 18.13 -9.81 11.09
N VAL A 349 18.41 -8.67 10.45
CA VAL A 349 19.13 -8.60 9.17
C VAL A 349 20.33 -7.69 9.36
N MET A 350 21.51 -8.29 9.52
CA MET A 350 22.74 -7.62 9.90
C MET A 350 23.67 -7.52 8.69
N PRO A 351 24.00 -6.32 8.19
CA PRO A 351 25.01 -6.19 7.15
C PRO A 351 26.42 -6.39 7.74
N THR A 352 27.46 -6.40 6.89
CA THR A 352 28.82 -6.78 7.32
C THR A 352 29.42 -5.83 8.36
N SER A 353 29.08 -4.53 8.36
CA SER A 353 29.58 -3.58 9.36
C SER A 353 29.13 -3.89 10.80
N SER A 354 28.04 -4.65 10.98
CA SER A 354 27.57 -5.10 12.30
C SER A 354 28.49 -6.14 12.97
N PHE A 355 29.53 -6.63 12.29
CA PHE A 355 30.45 -7.65 12.79
C PHE A 355 31.86 -7.11 13.06
N LEU A 356 32.39 -7.40 14.24
CA LEU A 356 33.77 -7.13 14.63
C LEU A 356 34.69 -8.28 14.20
N GLU A 357 35.91 -7.93 13.80
CA GLU A 357 36.92 -8.87 13.32
C GLU A 357 37.88 -9.37 14.41
N VAL A 358 38.24 -10.66 14.34
CA VAL A 358 39.31 -11.26 15.13
C VAL A 358 40.27 -12.01 14.22
N ASN A 359 41.56 -11.62 14.27
CA ASN A 359 42.67 -12.21 13.50
C ASN A 359 42.46 -12.22 11.98
N SER A 360 42.03 -11.08 11.40
CA SER A 360 41.86 -10.85 9.95
C SER A 360 41.09 -11.97 9.23
N PRO A 361 39.80 -12.16 9.58
CA PRO A 361 38.94 -13.13 8.92
C PRO A 361 38.58 -12.72 7.49
N ASP A 362 38.22 -13.68 6.65
CA ASP A 362 37.84 -13.47 5.23
C ASP A 362 36.50 -14.15 4.94
N TRP A 363 35.48 -13.36 4.56
CA TRP A 363 34.12 -13.82 4.26
C TRP A 363 34.05 -14.89 3.16
N SER A 364 35.00 -14.92 2.22
CA SER A 364 35.05 -15.95 1.17
C SER A 364 35.47 -17.33 1.66
N THR A 365 35.90 -17.45 2.93
CA THR A 365 36.46 -18.69 3.52
C THR A 365 35.71 -19.23 4.74
N VAL A 366 34.47 -18.77 4.95
CA VAL A 366 33.59 -19.23 6.05
C VAL A 366 33.48 -20.75 6.07
N ASN A 367 33.68 -21.36 7.24
CA ASN A 367 33.68 -22.82 7.42
C ASN A 367 32.99 -23.32 8.70
N GLN A 368 32.63 -22.43 9.62
CA GLN A 368 31.91 -22.79 10.83
C GLN A 368 31.08 -21.63 11.36
N LEU A 369 29.84 -21.94 11.74
CA LEU A 369 28.92 -21.04 12.43
C LEU A 369 28.85 -21.41 13.90
N ILE A 370 28.75 -20.38 14.75
CA ILE A 370 28.59 -20.51 16.19
C ILE A 370 27.53 -19.52 16.64
N VAL A 371 26.57 -19.99 17.43
CA VAL A 371 25.66 -19.13 18.19
C VAL A 371 25.84 -19.41 19.68
N ARG A 372 25.82 -18.35 20.49
CA ARG A 372 26.22 -18.42 21.90
C ARG A 372 25.40 -17.46 22.74
N ALA A 373 25.01 -17.91 23.93
CA ALA A 373 24.37 -17.10 24.96
C ALA A 373 25.11 -17.24 26.31
N ILE A 374 25.05 -16.20 27.14
CA ILE A 374 25.53 -16.17 28.52
C ILE A 374 24.36 -15.72 29.40
N GLY A 375 23.89 -16.60 30.29
CA GLY A 375 22.89 -16.25 31.30
C GLY A 375 23.50 -15.46 32.45
N VAL A 376 22.69 -14.64 33.13
CA VAL A 376 23.05 -13.99 34.39
C VAL A 376 23.35 -15.04 35.45
N ASN A 377 24.38 -14.82 36.26
CA ASN A 377 24.79 -15.79 37.28
C ASN A 377 23.64 -16.13 38.25
N GLY A 378 23.34 -17.42 38.37
CA GLY A 378 22.18 -17.95 39.09
C GLY A 378 20.99 -18.31 38.20
N GLN A 379 20.92 -17.77 36.98
CA GLN A 379 19.80 -17.96 36.03
C GLN A 379 20.14 -18.93 34.90
N THR A 380 19.12 -19.54 34.31
CA THR A 380 19.26 -20.41 33.14
C THR A 380 18.21 -20.09 32.06
N PRO A 381 18.16 -18.84 31.55
CA PRO A 381 17.28 -18.51 30.43
C PRO A 381 17.59 -19.37 29.21
N THR A 382 16.57 -19.55 28.39
CA THR A 382 16.66 -20.25 27.10
C THR A 382 16.73 -19.24 25.97
N VAL A 383 17.58 -19.50 24.99
CA VAL A 383 17.66 -18.76 23.73
C VAL A 383 17.43 -19.74 22.58
N TRP A 384 16.61 -19.36 21.61
CA TRP A 384 16.37 -20.11 20.39
C TRP A 384 16.89 -19.33 19.18
N PHE A 385 17.34 -20.07 18.17
CA PHE A 385 17.79 -19.54 16.87
C PHE A 385 17.16 -20.33 15.74
N ASP A 386 16.78 -19.65 14.67
CA ASP A 386 16.19 -20.25 13.46
C ASP A 386 16.55 -19.47 12.19
N GLU A 387 16.36 -20.09 11.03
CA GLU A 387 16.52 -19.58 9.66
C GLU A 387 17.74 -18.67 9.47
N TYR A 388 18.92 -19.28 9.48
CA TYR A 388 20.15 -18.60 9.10
C TYR A 388 20.23 -18.50 7.57
N ALA A 389 20.33 -17.29 7.05
CA ALA A 389 20.39 -17.04 5.61
C ALA A 389 21.32 -15.86 5.25
N LEU A 390 21.72 -15.82 3.98
CA LEU A 390 22.45 -14.71 3.37
C LEU A 390 21.48 -13.87 2.56
N VAL A 391 21.72 -12.58 2.53
CA VAL A 391 21.01 -11.58 1.74
C VAL A 391 22.04 -10.92 0.82
N ASP A 392 21.75 -10.81 -0.47
CA ASP A 392 22.59 -10.09 -1.43
C ASP A 392 22.63 -8.61 -1.10
N ASN A 393 23.79 -8.00 -0.79
CA ASN A 393 23.88 -6.55 -0.56
C ASN A 393 24.53 -5.87 -1.79
N PRO A 394 23.76 -5.39 -2.79
CA PRO A 394 24.29 -4.79 -4.00
C PRO A 394 24.95 -3.45 -3.69
N SER A 395 25.88 -3.04 -4.56
CA SER A 395 26.62 -1.78 -4.41
C SER A 395 25.70 -0.55 -4.46
N GLY A 396 25.86 0.38 -3.51
CA GLY A 396 25.08 1.62 -3.49
C GLY A 396 24.84 2.21 -2.11
N ALA A 397 25.91 2.47 -1.34
CA ALA A 397 25.82 3.14 -0.04
C ALA A 397 24.92 4.39 -0.10
N MET A 398 24.14 4.65 0.96
CA MET A 398 23.22 5.78 1.01
C MET A 398 22.96 6.24 2.44
N LEU A 399 22.63 7.53 2.60
CA LEU A 399 22.35 8.16 3.89
C LEU A 399 20.94 8.75 3.89
N SER A 400 20.13 8.38 4.88
CA SER A 400 18.91 9.12 5.24
C SER A 400 19.10 9.85 6.57
N VAL A 401 18.81 11.14 6.56
CA VAL A 401 18.81 11.98 7.77
C VAL A 401 17.37 12.21 8.18
N THR A 402 17.00 11.80 9.39
CA THR A 402 15.64 11.89 9.92
C THR A 402 15.59 12.79 11.15
N PHE A 403 14.44 13.41 11.38
CA PHE A 403 14.19 14.28 12.53
C PHE A 403 12.88 13.91 13.20
N ASP A 404 12.91 13.72 14.50
CA ASP A 404 11.80 13.18 15.28
C ASP A 404 11.09 14.30 16.05
N ASP A 405 9.88 14.03 16.50
CA ASP A 405 9.00 14.92 17.26
C ASP A 405 8.56 16.23 16.57
N GLY A 406 9.04 16.56 15.36
CA GLY A 406 8.65 17.76 14.60
C GLY A 406 9.03 19.09 15.24
N HIS A 407 10.27 19.25 15.68
CA HIS A 407 10.75 20.50 16.30
C HIS A 407 10.85 21.67 15.31
N SER A 408 10.58 22.89 15.78
CA SER A 408 10.69 24.09 14.93
C SER A 408 12.14 24.40 14.48
N SER A 409 13.14 23.82 15.15
CA SER A 409 14.55 23.81 14.74
C SER A 409 14.78 23.13 13.39
N ASP A 410 13.94 22.18 13.01
CA ASP A 410 14.24 21.31 11.88
C ASP A 410 13.93 22.06 10.58
N TYR A 411 12.87 22.88 10.62
CA TYR A 411 12.54 23.87 9.60
C TYR A 411 13.50 25.08 9.56
N THR A 412 13.98 25.55 10.72
CA THR A 412 14.72 26.82 10.84
C THR A 412 16.24 26.69 10.78
N LEU A 413 16.81 25.59 11.28
CA LEU A 413 18.26 25.37 11.41
C LEU A 413 18.72 24.15 10.60
N ALA A 414 18.04 23.00 10.73
CA ALA A 414 18.47 21.76 10.07
C ALA A 414 18.30 21.84 8.55
N ARG A 415 17.14 22.35 8.09
CA ARG A 415 16.89 22.62 6.67
C ARG A 415 17.92 23.56 6.06
N GLU A 416 18.31 24.62 6.76
CA GLU A 416 19.30 25.59 6.25
C GLU A 416 20.63 24.92 5.91
N VAL A 417 21.13 24.06 6.80
CA VAL A 417 22.32 23.22 6.59
C VAL A 417 22.13 22.30 5.38
N MET A 418 21.04 21.53 5.34
CA MET A 418 20.76 20.54 4.29
C MET A 418 20.56 21.17 2.90
N ASP A 419 19.92 22.34 2.83
CA ASP A 419 19.67 23.08 1.57
C ASP A 419 20.98 23.55 0.90
N THR A 420 22.10 23.66 1.63
CA THR A 420 23.45 23.98 1.09
C THR A 420 23.87 23.04 -0.04
N TYR A 421 23.51 21.76 0.05
CA TYR A 421 23.78 20.74 -0.97
C TYR A 421 22.51 20.28 -1.70
N GLY A 422 21.38 20.95 -1.47
CA GLY A 422 20.07 20.57 -1.99
C GLY A 422 19.47 19.32 -1.35
N TYR A 423 20.09 18.76 -0.29
CA TYR A 423 19.64 17.53 0.37
C TYR A 423 18.28 17.70 1.05
N LYS A 424 17.58 16.59 1.24
CA LYS A 424 16.27 16.50 1.89
C LYS A 424 16.26 15.30 2.83
N GLY A 425 15.65 15.44 3.99
CA GLY A 425 15.49 14.36 4.98
C GLY A 425 14.04 13.90 5.12
N SER A 426 13.78 13.16 6.18
CA SER A 426 12.44 12.70 6.56
C SER A 426 12.07 13.20 7.96
N LEU A 427 10.94 13.89 8.07
CA LEU A 427 10.39 14.37 9.34
C LEU A 427 9.40 13.35 9.89
N PHE A 428 9.62 12.88 11.11
CA PHE A 428 8.69 12.02 11.84
C PHE A 428 7.95 12.88 12.86
N ILE A 429 6.70 13.18 12.54
CA ILE A 429 5.91 14.22 13.21
C ILE A 429 4.83 13.62 14.12
N ILE A 430 4.62 14.27 15.25
CA ILE A 430 3.52 13.99 16.17
C ILE A 430 2.39 14.99 15.87
N PRO A 431 1.26 14.58 15.26
CA PRO A 431 0.24 15.52 14.78
C PRO A 431 -0.31 16.45 15.88
N ASP A 432 -0.58 15.90 17.07
CA ASP A 432 -1.13 16.64 18.23
C ASP A 432 -0.22 17.75 18.75
N LEU A 433 1.08 17.71 18.44
CA LEU A 433 2.04 18.72 18.87
C LEU A 433 2.25 19.85 17.84
N ILE A 434 1.68 19.74 16.64
CA ILE A 434 1.84 20.75 15.57
C ILE A 434 1.26 22.10 16.02
N GLY A 435 2.04 23.16 15.82
CA GLY A 435 1.69 24.53 16.23
C GLY A 435 1.84 24.83 17.73
N THR A 436 2.21 23.84 18.55
CA THR A 436 2.51 24.08 19.98
C THR A 436 3.91 24.69 20.18
N SER A 437 4.23 25.08 21.42
CA SER A 437 5.48 25.80 21.73
C SER A 437 6.73 24.97 21.43
N GLY A 438 7.57 25.40 20.49
CA GLY A 438 8.81 24.73 20.11
C GLY A 438 8.66 23.64 19.03
N ARG A 439 7.45 23.50 18.47
CA ARG A 439 7.11 22.57 17.39
C ARG A 439 6.84 23.34 16.10
N MET A 440 6.93 22.67 14.95
CA MET A 440 6.57 23.27 13.66
C MET A 440 5.08 23.62 13.61
N THR A 441 4.73 24.74 12.98
CA THR A 441 3.35 25.05 12.58
C THR A 441 2.96 24.23 11.34
N GLN A 442 1.66 24.01 11.12
CA GLN A 442 1.16 23.30 9.93
C GLN A 442 1.78 23.83 8.62
N SER A 443 1.79 25.16 8.43
CA SER A 443 2.39 25.79 7.25
C SER A 443 3.89 25.52 7.07
N GLN A 444 4.64 25.28 8.16
CA GLN A 444 6.05 24.87 8.08
C GLN A 444 6.17 23.41 7.64
N VAL A 445 5.31 22.51 8.14
CA VAL A 445 5.24 21.10 7.71
C VAL A 445 4.87 21.02 6.22
N ASP A 446 3.84 21.76 5.78
CA ASP A 446 3.44 21.86 4.36
C ASP A 446 4.59 22.35 3.48
N THR A 447 5.37 23.32 3.98
CA THR A 447 6.54 23.87 3.27
C THR A 447 7.66 22.83 3.16
N MET A 448 7.95 22.07 4.22
CA MET A 448 8.96 20.99 4.17
C MET A 448 8.57 19.93 3.13
N HIS A 449 7.31 19.49 3.13
CA HIS A 449 6.80 18.54 2.13
C HIS A 449 6.94 19.07 0.70
N THR A 450 6.56 20.32 0.48
CA THR A 450 6.65 21.03 -0.81
C THR A 450 8.10 21.15 -1.30
N LEU A 451 9.06 21.32 -0.38
CA LEU A 451 10.49 21.39 -0.69
C LEU A 451 11.13 20.02 -0.99
N GLY A 452 10.41 18.91 -0.82
CA GLY A 452 10.90 17.56 -1.13
C GLY A 452 11.25 16.69 0.08
N TRP A 453 10.99 17.15 1.32
CA TRP A 453 11.16 16.32 2.52
C TRP A 453 10.04 15.29 2.64
N ASP A 454 10.32 14.10 3.18
CA ASP A 454 9.24 13.21 3.60
C ASP A 454 8.62 13.73 4.91
N ILE A 455 7.31 13.57 5.06
CA ILE A 455 6.57 13.75 6.30
C ILE A 455 5.95 12.39 6.67
N SER A 456 6.29 11.89 7.85
CA SER A 456 6.07 10.52 8.31
C SER A 456 5.53 10.49 9.74
N GLY A 457 4.95 9.36 10.16
CA GLY A 457 4.21 9.27 11.42
C GLY A 457 5.07 9.05 12.65
N HIS A 458 4.73 9.75 13.74
CA HIS A 458 5.25 9.50 15.09
C HIS A 458 4.13 9.74 16.11
N GLY A 459 4.21 9.07 17.26
CA GLY A 459 3.34 9.30 18.42
C GLY A 459 4.08 10.01 19.56
N ASP A 460 3.35 10.57 20.53
CA ASP A 460 3.95 11.16 21.75
C ASP A 460 4.20 10.09 22.84
N THR A 461 3.52 8.95 22.75
CA THR A 461 3.49 7.92 23.81
C THR A 461 4.01 6.59 23.30
N ASP A 462 4.80 5.91 24.14
CA ASP A 462 5.19 4.53 23.93
C ASP A 462 3.96 3.63 23.77
N LEU A 463 3.77 3.10 22.55
CA LEU A 463 2.62 2.26 22.20
C LEU A 463 2.56 0.96 23.03
N THR A 464 3.68 0.46 23.53
CA THR A 464 3.72 -0.74 24.38
C THR A 464 3.17 -0.49 25.79
N SER A 465 3.16 0.77 26.24
CA SER A 465 2.57 1.20 27.51
C SER A 465 1.04 1.38 27.44
N LEU A 466 0.47 1.42 26.23
CA LEU A 466 -0.95 1.61 25.97
C LEU A 466 -1.72 0.27 25.93
N SER A 467 -3.05 0.36 26.08
CA SER A 467 -3.91 -0.75 25.64
C SER A 467 -3.90 -0.83 24.11
N LEU A 468 -4.04 -2.03 23.52
CA LEU A 468 -3.99 -2.21 22.06
C LEU A 468 -5.01 -1.34 21.31
N SER A 469 -6.20 -1.10 21.88
CA SER A 469 -7.18 -0.18 21.29
C SER A 469 -6.68 1.27 21.26
N ALA A 470 -6.04 1.75 22.32
CA ALA A 470 -5.51 3.11 22.38
C ALA A 470 -4.26 3.28 21.51
N ALA A 471 -3.45 2.23 21.35
CA ALA A 471 -2.35 2.22 20.38
C ALA A 471 -2.87 2.18 18.93
N GLU A 472 -4.00 1.50 18.68
CA GLU A 472 -4.68 1.48 17.38
C GLU A 472 -5.23 2.86 17.05
N ASP A 473 -5.89 3.52 18.00
CA ASP A 473 -6.39 4.90 17.86
C ASP A 473 -5.25 5.90 17.55
N ASP A 474 -4.10 5.83 18.22
CA ASP A 474 -2.91 6.68 17.94
C ASP A 474 -2.38 6.49 16.51
N LEU A 475 -2.26 5.23 16.08
CA LEU A 475 -1.80 4.87 14.73
C LEU A 475 -2.80 5.31 13.66
N ILE A 476 -4.11 5.15 13.88
CA ILE A 476 -5.18 5.60 12.99
C ILE A 476 -5.14 7.12 12.86
N ASN A 477 -5.17 7.87 13.97
CA ASN A 477 -5.16 9.33 13.96
C ASN A 477 -3.92 9.88 13.22
N THR A 478 -2.76 9.26 13.46
CA THR A 478 -1.52 9.61 12.76
C THR A 478 -1.61 9.31 11.26
N LYS A 479 -2.16 8.15 10.88
CA LYS A 479 -2.31 7.77 9.47
C LYS A 479 -3.30 8.67 8.72
N GLU A 480 -4.45 8.97 9.33
CA GLU A 480 -5.47 9.86 8.77
C GLU A 480 -4.92 11.28 8.57
N TYR A 481 -4.15 11.80 9.53
CA TYR A 481 -3.47 13.09 9.37
C TYR A 481 -2.52 13.09 8.15
N LEU A 482 -1.70 12.04 7.97
CA LEU A 482 -0.74 11.96 6.87
C LEU A 482 -1.43 11.81 5.50
N ILE A 483 -2.49 11.00 5.41
CA ILE A 483 -3.29 10.81 4.20
C ILE A 483 -4.05 12.09 3.83
N SER A 484 -4.73 12.72 4.78
CA SER A 484 -5.60 13.89 4.53
C SER A 484 -4.81 15.12 4.04
N ASN A 485 -3.55 15.27 4.44
CA ASN A 485 -2.64 16.30 3.93
C ASN A 485 -1.87 15.88 2.66
N GLY A 486 -2.02 14.63 2.20
CA GLY A 486 -1.42 14.14 0.96
C GLY A 486 0.11 14.00 1.01
N TYR A 487 0.66 13.65 2.18
CA TYR A 487 2.10 13.67 2.39
C TYR A 487 2.85 12.44 1.86
N ARG A 488 3.89 12.68 1.06
CA ARG A 488 4.97 11.72 0.80
C ARG A 488 5.66 11.39 2.12
N GLY A 489 5.77 10.11 2.44
CA GLY A 489 6.28 9.63 3.73
C GLY A 489 5.18 9.06 4.64
N GLY A 490 3.91 9.22 4.28
CA GLY A 490 2.76 8.74 5.08
C GLY A 490 2.64 7.23 5.28
N ASP A 491 3.47 6.42 4.62
CA ASP A 491 3.58 4.97 4.84
C ASP A 491 4.73 4.57 5.78
N LEU A 492 5.49 5.54 6.31
CA LEU A 492 6.55 5.31 7.28
C LEU A 492 6.11 5.76 8.68
N TYR A 493 6.42 4.95 9.69
CA TYR A 493 6.23 5.28 11.10
C TYR A 493 7.53 5.13 11.89
N ALA A 494 7.69 5.87 12.97
CA ALA A 494 8.75 5.66 13.94
C ALA A 494 8.13 5.36 15.30
N TYR A 495 8.60 4.31 15.96
CA TYR A 495 8.13 3.99 17.30
C TYR A 495 8.59 5.06 18.30
N PRO A 496 7.69 5.63 19.12
CA PRO A 496 8.08 6.52 20.22
C PRO A 496 9.04 5.80 21.17
N ASN A 497 10.13 6.45 21.55
CA ASN A 497 11.29 5.85 22.24
C ASN A 497 11.93 4.64 21.51
N GLY A 498 11.53 4.34 20.26
CA GLY A 498 11.83 3.11 19.54
C GLY A 498 11.04 1.86 20.00
N ALA A 499 10.07 2.02 20.90
CA ALA A 499 9.48 0.93 21.68
C ALA A 499 8.39 0.16 20.94
N HIS A 500 8.52 -1.17 20.95
CA HIS A 500 7.66 -2.08 20.20
C HIS A 500 7.69 -3.49 20.80
N ASN A 501 6.67 -4.29 20.48
CA ASN A 501 6.58 -5.72 20.74
C ASN A 501 5.74 -6.37 19.62
N GLU A 502 5.50 -7.68 19.68
CA GLU A 502 4.84 -8.42 18.59
C GLU A 502 3.47 -7.84 18.25
N ALA A 503 2.67 -7.54 19.28
CA ALA A 503 1.33 -6.99 19.12
C ALA A 503 1.37 -5.59 18.51
N ILE A 504 2.29 -4.72 18.96
CA ILE A 504 2.47 -3.37 18.41
C ILE A 504 2.99 -3.40 16.97
N ARG A 505 3.92 -4.29 16.60
CA ARG A 505 4.37 -4.41 15.19
C ARG A 505 3.26 -4.92 14.28
N ASN A 506 2.55 -5.98 14.67
CA ASN A 506 1.41 -6.51 13.94
C ASN A 506 0.30 -5.46 13.77
N LEU A 507 0.11 -4.60 14.78
CA LEU A 507 -0.85 -3.49 14.72
C LEU A 507 -0.39 -2.36 13.79
N THR A 508 0.89 -1.97 13.88
CA THR A 508 1.49 -0.93 13.01
C THR A 508 1.41 -1.32 11.54
N GLN A 509 1.64 -2.59 11.22
CA GLN A 509 1.65 -3.13 9.85
C GLN A 509 0.28 -3.06 9.13
N LYS A 510 -0.81 -2.78 9.85
CA LYS A 510 -2.13 -2.49 9.26
C LYS A 510 -2.19 -1.10 8.61
N TYR A 511 -1.43 -0.14 9.16
CA TYR A 511 -1.54 1.28 8.84
C TYR A 511 -0.31 1.83 8.12
N PHE A 512 0.87 1.28 8.42
CA PHE A 512 2.15 1.74 7.88
C PHE A 512 2.89 0.60 7.19
N GLY A 513 3.56 0.93 6.09
CA GLY A 513 4.26 -0.04 5.27
C GLY A 513 5.66 -0.37 5.77
N LEU A 514 6.30 0.59 6.44
CA LEU A 514 7.57 0.39 7.13
C LEU A 514 7.57 1.13 8.46
N SER A 515 8.21 0.57 9.47
CA SER A 515 8.47 1.27 10.72
C SER A 515 9.90 1.10 11.19
N ARG A 516 10.43 2.14 11.85
CA ARG A 516 11.78 2.13 12.41
C ARG A 516 11.79 2.14 13.94
N THR A 517 12.85 1.53 14.46
CA THR A 517 13.30 1.59 15.85
C THR A 517 14.67 2.28 15.92
N ILE A 518 15.25 2.37 17.10
CA ILE A 518 16.51 3.05 17.42
C ILE A 518 17.67 2.08 17.70
N ALA A 519 17.57 0.88 17.13
CA ALA A 519 18.65 -0.10 17.14
C ALA A 519 19.85 0.40 16.30
N ASN A 520 21.05 0.31 16.85
CA ASN A 520 22.26 0.93 16.28
C ASN A 520 22.94 0.13 15.15
N PHE A 521 22.15 -0.48 14.25
CA PHE A 521 22.65 -1.15 13.04
C PHE A 521 22.39 -0.31 11.80
N ASN A 522 23.24 -0.48 10.78
CA ASN A 522 22.95 -0.02 9.43
C ASN A 522 21.97 -1.00 8.76
N GLN A 523 21.35 -0.60 7.64
CA GLN A 523 20.45 -1.45 6.85
C GLN A 523 21.18 -2.06 5.65
N PRO A 524 20.92 -3.34 5.30
CA PRO A 524 21.19 -3.86 3.97
C PRO A 524 20.22 -3.23 2.95
N ILE A 525 20.60 -3.29 1.66
CA ILE A 525 19.93 -2.57 0.56
C ILE A 525 18.81 -3.40 -0.11
N THR A 526 18.72 -4.71 0.07
CA THR A 526 17.73 -5.57 -0.63
C THR A 526 16.66 -6.15 0.28
N TYR A 527 17.00 -6.43 1.53
CA TYR A 527 16.11 -7.07 2.49
C TYR A 527 16.26 -6.38 3.83
N MET A 528 15.11 -6.01 4.40
CA MET A 528 15.00 -5.27 5.65
C MET A 528 13.80 -5.83 6.41
N SER A 529 13.88 -5.89 7.74
CA SER A 529 12.70 -6.25 8.54
C SER A 529 11.69 -5.09 8.48
N PRO A 530 10.50 -5.25 7.86
CA PRO A 530 9.67 -4.10 7.49
C PRO A 530 9.24 -3.25 8.69
N MET A 531 8.97 -3.90 9.81
CA MET A 531 8.51 -3.27 11.06
C MET A 531 9.64 -3.04 12.08
N MET A 532 10.91 -3.21 11.69
CA MET A 532 12.08 -3.06 12.57
C MET A 532 13.29 -2.46 11.82
N LEU A 533 13.08 -1.44 10.97
CA LEU A 533 14.20 -0.71 10.38
C LEU A 533 15.09 -0.13 11.49
N HIS A 534 16.38 -0.37 11.42
CA HIS A 534 17.35 0.08 12.42
C HIS A 534 17.83 1.50 12.09
N SER A 535 17.90 2.38 13.08
CA SER A 535 18.39 3.75 12.92
C SER A 535 19.30 4.15 14.09
N ARG A 536 20.37 4.89 13.81
CA ARG A 536 21.29 5.39 14.83
C ARG A 536 20.81 6.74 15.32
N VAL A 537 20.42 6.82 16.59
CA VAL A 537 20.11 8.10 17.23
C VAL A 537 21.41 8.86 17.49
N VAL A 538 21.41 10.16 17.18
CA VAL A 538 22.50 11.07 17.47
C VAL A 538 22.21 11.82 18.76
N HIS A 539 23.14 11.75 19.71
CA HIS A 539 23.07 12.42 21.01
C HIS A 539 24.03 13.62 21.12
N ASP A 540 23.85 14.43 22.16
CA ASP A 540 24.68 15.61 22.45
C ASP A 540 26.17 15.29 22.68
N TYR A 541 26.47 14.05 23.09
CA TYR A 541 27.83 13.55 23.30
C TYR A 541 28.46 12.87 22.07
N ASP A 542 27.72 12.70 20.96
CA ASP A 542 28.24 12.06 19.75
C ASP A 542 29.09 13.04 18.93
N SER A 543 30.41 12.85 19.00
CA SER A 543 31.35 13.66 18.23
C SER A 543 31.13 13.50 16.72
N THR A 544 31.39 14.57 15.95
CA THR A 544 31.36 14.53 14.48
C THR A 544 32.27 13.43 13.92
N VAL A 545 33.39 13.12 14.58
CA VAL A 545 34.28 12.00 14.22
C VAL A 545 33.59 10.64 14.37
N THR A 546 32.76 10.46 15.40
CA THR A 546 31.97 9.23 15.60
C THR A 546 30.98 9.04 14.47
N ILE A 547 30.22 10.08 14.13
CA ILE A 547 29.16 10.03 13.10
C ILE A 547 29.78 9.88 11.70
N ASN A 548 30.90 10.56 11.43
CA ASN A 548 31.67 10.39 10.21
C ASN A 548 32.18 8.94 10.06
N GLY A 549 32.58 8.29 11.15
CA GLY A 549 32.92 6.87 11.15
C GLY A 549 31.75 5.97 10.73
N TRP A 550 30.52 6.26 11.18
CA TRP A 550 29.33 5.51 10.72
C TRP A 550 29.04 5.72 9.23
N ILE A 551 29.31 6.92 8.72
CA ILE A 551 29.22 7.23 7.28
C ILE A 551 30.29 6.45 6.50
N ASP A 552 31.53 6.41 7.00
CA ASP A 552 32.63 5.64 6.40
C ASP A 552 32.31 4.14 6.35
N ASP A 553 31.77 3.58 7.44
CA ASP A 553 31.31 2.19 7.50
C ASP A 553 30.26 1.91 6.41
N ALA A 554 29.27 2.80 6.24
CA ALA A 554 28.22 2.66 5.23
C ALA A 554 28.77 2.75 3.80
N VAL A 555 29.69 3.69 3.53
CA VAL A 555 30.39 3.82 2.24
C VAL A 555 31.22 2.58 1.94
N ALA A 556 31.99 2.09 2.91
CA ALA A 556 32.87 0.94 2.73
C ALA A 556 32.13 -0.39 2.49
N ASN A 557 30.98 -0.58 3.16
CA ASN A 557 30.22 -1.83 3.12
C ASN A 557 29.03 -1.82 2.14
N ASN A 558 28.75 -0.70 1.46
CA ASN A 558 27.56 -0.50 0.62
C ASN A 558 26.25 -0.67 1.40
N GLU A 559 26.10 0.07 2.50
CA GLU A 559 24.94 -0.04 3.39
C GLU A 559 24.08 1.24 3.36
N TRP A 560 22.83 1.12 3.80
CA TRP A 560 21.98 2.27 4.08
C TRP A 560 22.11 2.67 5.55
N LEU A 561 22.65 3.87 5.78
CA LEU A 561 22.71 4.49 7.09
C LEU A 561 21.48 5.38 7.30
N ILE A 562 20.79 5.21 8.42
CA ILE A 562 19.71 6.10 8.89
C ILE A 562 20.22 6.80 10.16
N LEU A 563 20.36 8.12 10.12
CA LEU A 563 20.71 8.96 11.26
C LEU A 563 19.46 9.68 11.78
N THR A 564 19.16 9.49 13.07
CA THR A 564 17.99 10.08 13.74
C THR A 564 18.42 11.22 14.66
N PHE A 565 18.01 12.44 14.33
CA PHE A 565 18.13 13.62 15.19
C PHE A 565 16.76 13.96 15.82
N HIS A 566 16.74 14.78 16.87
CA HIS A 566 15.47 15.30 17.44
C HIS A 566 15.45 16.84 17.41
N ARG A 567 16.37 17.51 18.11
CA ARG A 567 16.41 18.99 18.16
C ARG A 567 17.77 19.57 17.78
N ILE A 568 17.84 20.25 16.64
CA ILE A 568 19.02 21.04 16.29
C ILE A 568 19.03 22.37 17.09
N VAL A 569 20.18 22.76 17.63
CA VAL A 569 20.36 24.00 18.40
C VAL A 569 21.54 24.82 17.93
N SER A 570 21.40 26.15 17.94
CA SER A 570 22.48 27.07 17.57
C SER A 570 23.52 27.30 18.69
N GLY A 571 23.18 26.93 19.92
CA GLY A 571 24.06 27.02 21.10
C GLY A 571 24.57 25.65 21.54
N THR A 572 25.23 25.61 22.69
CA THR A 572 25.64 24.35 23.34
C THR A 572 24.40 23.51 23.69
N PRO A 573 24.35 22.22 23.31
CA PRO A 573 23.33 21.28 23.79
C PRO A 573 23.22 21.23 25.32
N THR A 574 22.00 21.01 25.80
CA THR A 574 21.62 20.95 27.22
C THR A 574 20.82 19.70 27.58
N SER A 575 20.53 18.85 26.60
CA SER A 575 19.78 17.60 26.72
C SER A 575 20.31 16.59 25.71
N SER A 576 20.21 15.29 26.02
CA SER A 576 20.73 14.20 25.18
C SER A 576 20.02 14.01 23.83
N ILE A 577 18.98 14.79 23.56
CA ILE A 577 18.26 14.83 22.27
C ILE A 577 18.57 16.11 21.45
N GLU A 578 19.46 16.97 21.97
CA GLU A 578 19.90 18.19 21.26
C GLU A 578 21.22 17.96 20.53
N TYR A 579 21.34 18.48 19.32
CA TYR A 579 22.59 18.47 18.56
C TYR A 579 22.98 19.86 18.04
N GLN A 580 24.26 20.20 18.10
CA GLN A 580 24.72 21.54 17.76
C GLN A 580 24.73 21.76 16.24
N GLN A 581 24.20 22.90 15.76
CA GLN A 581 24.07 23.21 14.33
C GLN A 581 25.42 23.24 13.59
N SER A 582 26.50 23.68 14.25
CA SER A 582 27.87 23.64 13.68
C SER A 582 28.37 22.23 13.42
N ASP A 583 27.99 21.31 14.30
CA ASP A 583 28.45 19.93 14.28
C ASP A 583 27.60 19.14 13.30
N PHE A 584 26.29 19.44 13.24
CA PHE A 584 25.41 18.99 12.16
C PHE A 584 25.92 19.44 10.78
N GLN A 585 26.29 20.72 10.60
CA GLN A 585 26.92 21.21 9.37
C GLN A 585 28.19 20.42 9.04
N THR A 586 29.04 20.15 10.03
CA THR A 586 30.29 19.38 9.84
C THR A 586 30.01 17.94 9.35
N VAL A 587 28.96 17.28 9.87
CA VAL A 587 28.53 15.93 9.43
C VAL A 587 27.98 15.98 7.99
N ILE A 588 27.15 16.96 7.66
CA ILE A 588 26.56 17.09 6.32
C ILE A 588 27.62 17.49 5.27
N ASP A 589 28.57 18.36 5.63
CA ASP A 589 29.76 18.66 4.81
C ASP A 589 30.60 17.41 4.57
N TYR A 590 30.78 16.57 5.60
CA TYR A 590 31.51 15.31 5.46
C TYR A 590 30.81 14.34 4.51
N ALA A 591 29.51 14.10 4.69
CA ALA A 591 28.70 13.26 3.82
C ALA A 591 28.81 13.70 2.34
N ASN A 592 28.71 15.01 2.07
CA ASN A 592 28.93 15.54 0.74
C ASN A 592 30.36 15.31 0.23
N SER A 593 31.38 15.46 1.10
CA SER A 593 32.78 15.30 0.74
C SER A 593 33.19 13.88 0.36
N VAL A 594 32.60 12.85 0.99
CA VAL A 594 32.79 11.43 0.64
C VAL A 594 31.88 10.99 -0.50
N GLY A 595 30.91 11.83 -0.90
CA GLY A 595 30.02 11.59 -2.02
C GLY A 595 28.90 10.56 -1.75
N ILE A 596 28.56 10.30 -0.48
CA ILE A 596 27.43 9.42 -0.16
C ILE A 596 26.11 10.11 -0.57
N PRO A 597 25.22 9.44 -1.35
CA PRO A 597 23.91 9.98 -1.66
C PRO A 597 23.05 10.20 -0.40
N VAL A 598 22.76 11.47 -0.10
CA VAL A 598 21.87 11.86 1.00
C VAL A 598 20.45 12.06 0.48
N MET A 599 19.48 11.31 1.01
CA MET A 599 18.09 11.36 0.51
C MET A 599 17.03 10.99 1.56
N PRO A 600 15.76 11.44 1.39
CA PRO A 600 14.65 11.02 2.24
C PRO A 600 14.43 9.50 2.16
N MET A 601 13.92 8.91 3.24
CA MET A 601 13.69 7.47 3.34
C MET A 601 12.84 6.93 2.18
N THR A 602 11.78 7.62 1.75
CA THR A 602 10.95 7.14 0.61
C THR A 602 11.70 7.11 -0.73
N GLN A 603 12.82 7.82 -0.85
CA GLN A 603 13.70 7.76 -2.02
C GLN A 603 14.73 6.62 -1.89
N ALA A 604 15.27 6.40 -0.68
CA ALA A 604 16.11 5.25 -0.36
C ALA A 604 15.35 3.93 -0.64
N ILE A 605 14.14 3.80 -0.09
CA ILE A 605 13.26 2.63 -0.27
C ILE A 605 12.92 2.36 -1.75
N ARG A 606 12.70 3.40 -2.55
CA ARG A 606 12.50 3.30 -4.01
C ARG A 606 13.76 2.94 -4.81
N THR A 607 14.92 2.96 -4.16
CA THR A 607 16.16 2.42 -4.73
C THR A 607 16.26 0.92 -4.49
N PHE A 608 15.69 0.41 -3.39
CA PHE A 608 15.60 -1.03 -3.11
C PHE A 608 14.63 -1.74 -4.06
N SER A 609 13.46 -1.15 -4.34
CA SER A 609 12.46 -1.71 -5.26
C SER A 609 12.89 -1.74 -6.75
N LYS A 610 14.17 -1.56 -7.05
CA LYS A 610 14.79 -1.74 -8.38
C LYS A 610 15.62 -3.03 -8.47
N TYR A 611 15.84 -3.68 -7.33
CA TYR A 611 16.50 -4.97 -7.15
C TYR A 611 15.46 -6.04 -6.78
#